data_AF-A0A2D8HU09-F1
#
_entry.id   AF-A0A2D8HU09-F1
#
_cell.length_a   1.000
_cell.length_b   1.000
_cell.length_c   1.000
_cell.angle_alpha   90.00
_cell.angle_beta   90.00
_cell.angle_gamma   90.00
#
_symmetry.space_group_name_H-M   'P 1'
#
loop_
_entity.id
_entity.type
_entity.pdbx_description
1 polymer ?
#
loop_
_entity_poly.entity_id
_entity_poly.type
_entity_poly.pdbx_seq_one_letter_code
_entity_poly.pdbx_strand_id
1 'polypeptide(L)'
;METRPIQRALISVSDKTGIVEFAQSLAKKGIEILSTGGTAKLLRDSGITVIDVSEHTGQEEIMGGRVKTLHPKVHGGILGRRDIDQTVMQEQNIAPIDMVVVNLYPFAETVAKEGCTLEDAIENIDIGGLT
;
A
#
# COMPACT_ATOMS: atom_id res chain seq x y z
N MET A 1 -17.49 19.86 -6.57
CA MET A 1 -16.60 19.03 -5.74
C MET A 1 -15.49 19.93 -5.25
N GLU A 2 -15.42 20.20 -3.95
CA GLU A 2 -14.25 20.89 -3.40
C GLU A 2 -13.02 19.98 -3.56
N THR A 3 -11.90 20.57 -3.97
CA THR A 3 -10.63 19.87 -4.08
C THR A 3 -10.08 19.64 -2.67
N ARG A 4 -9.91 18.37 -2.27
CA ARG A 4 -9.29 18.02 -0.99
C ARG A 4 -7.80 17.79 -1.19
N PRO A 5 -6.93 18.41 -0.38
CA PRO A 5 -5.50 18.14 -0.45
C PRO A 5 -5.22 16.69 -0.01
N ILE A 6 -4.27 16.06 -0.70
CA ILE A 6 -3.74 14.75 -0.31
C ILE A 6 -2.94 14.93 0.99
N GLN A 7 -3.28 14.16 2.02
CA GLN A 7 -2.62 14.14 3.32
C GLN A 7 -1.88 12.83 3.53
N ARG A 8 -2.39 11.72 2.99
CA ARG A 8 -1.83 10.37 3.15
C ARG A 8 -1.84 9.56 1.86
N ALA A 9 -0.70 8.92 1.55
CA ALA A 9 -0.54 8.01 0.43
C ALA A 9 -0.16 6.60 0.89
N LEU A 10 -0.84 5.58 0.38
CA LEU A 10 -0.44 4.18 0.50
C LEU A 10 0.35 3.78 -0.75
N ILE A 11 1.59 3.34 -0.57
CA ILE A 11 2.49 2.95 -1.66
C ILE A 11 2.88 1.48 -1.49
N SER A 12 2.48 0.63 -2.43
CA SER A 12 2.83 -0.80 -2.45
C SER A 12 3.05 -1.25 -3.89
N VAL A 13 4.31 -1.30 -4.33
CA VAL A 13 4.64 -1.58 -5.72
C VAL A 13 5.59 -2.77 -5.88
N SER A 14 5.31 -3.61 -6.87
CA SER A 14 6.23 -4.64 -7.35
C SER A 14 7.37 -4.00 -8.16
N ASP A 15 7.02 -3.29 -9.23
CA ASP A 15 7.95 -2.48 -10.02
C ASP A 15 8.23 -1.16 -9.30
N LYS A 16 9.50 -0.95 -8.95
CA LYS A 16 9.98 0.18 -8.16
C LYS A 16 10.54 1.31 -9.02
N THR A 17 10.40 1.23 -10.34
CA THR A 17 10.86 2.25 -11.27
C THR A 17 10.27 3.63 -10.91
N GLY A 18 11.14 4.60 -10.62
CA GLY A 18 10.75 5.98 -10.29
C GLY A 18 10.06 6.19 -8.93
N ILE A 19 9.92 5.14 -8.09
CA ILE A 19 9.12 5.27 -6.87
C ILE A 19 9.78 6.16 -5.82
N VAL A 20 11.12 6.21 -5.82
CA VAL A 20 11.88 7.00 -4.84
C VAL A 20 11.68 8.49 -5.10
N GLU A 21 11.86 8.94 -6.35
CA GLU A 21 11.68 10.34 -6.75
C GLU A 21 10.23 10.81 -6.55
N PHE A 22 9.28 9.92 -6.85
CA PHE A 22 7.87 10.14 -6.61
C PHE A 22 7.57 10.32 -5.12
N ALA A 23 7.99 9.37 -4.27
CA ALA A 23 7.78 9.41 -2.82
C ALA A 23 8.49 10.60 -2.15
N GLN A 24 9.70 10.96 -2.59
CA GLN A 24 10.38 12.16 -2.12
C GLN A 24 9.57 13.43 -2.41
N SER A 25 8.92 13.50 -3.57
CA SER A 25 8.08 14.64 -3.95
C SER A 25 6.82 14.74 -3.07
N LEU A 26 6.25 13.61 -2.67
CA LEU A 26 5.15 13.55 -1.70
C LEU A 26 5.61 13.98 -0.30
N ALA A 27 6.72 13.42 0.18
CA ALA A 27 7.28 13.74 1.49
C ALA A 27 7.65 15.23 1.62
N LYS A 28 8.20 15.86 0.57
CA LYS A 28 8.47 17.32 0.52
C LYS A 28 7.22 18.17 0.66
N LYS A 29 6.04 17.63 0.34
CA LYS A 29 4.74 18.28 0.51
C LYS A 29 4.10 17.99 1.87
N GLY A 30 4.78 17.26 2.75
CA GLY A 30 4.26 16.86 4.05
C GLY A 30 3.22 15.74 3.99
N ILE A 31 3.14 15.01 2.88
CA ILE A 31 2.22 13.86 2.73
C ILE A 31 2.78 12.67 3.51
N GLU A 32 1.96 12.09 4.37
CA GLU A 32 2.31 10.88 5.11
C GLU A 32 2.32 9.66 4.18
N ILE A 33 3.37 8.85 4.27
CA ILE A 33 3.55 7.67 3.42
C ILE A 33 3.37 6.41 4.24
N LEU A 34 2.33 5.63 3.89
CA LEU A 34 2.17 4.25 4.33
C LEU A 34 2.81 3.33 3.30
N SER A 35 3.58 2.34 3.75
CA SER A 35 4.11 1.30 2.86
C SER A 35 4.36 -0.01 3.60
N THR A 36 4.77 -1.05 2.89
CA THR A 36 5.06 -2.37 3.46
C THR A 36 6.12 -3.12 2.66
N GLY A 37 6.75 -4.11 3.28
CA GLY A 37 7.69 -5.04 2.66
C GLY A 37 8.84 -4.35 1.93
N GLY A 38 9.18 -4.86 0.75
CA GLY A 38 10.30 -4.35 -0.05
C GLY A 38 10.15 -2.89 -0.49
N THR A 39 8.91 -2.38 -0.63
CA THR A 39 8.67 -0.96 -0.97
C THR A 39 9.05 -0.07 0.21
N ALA A 40 8.54 -0.37 1.41
CA ALA A 40 8.89 0.38 2.63
C ALA A 40 10.39 0.41 2.88
N LYS A 41 11.06 -0.74 2.72
CA LYS A 41 12.51 -0.84 2.84
C LYS A 41 13.24 0.10 1.86
N LEU A 42 12.92 0.03 0.57
CA LEU A 42 13.57 0.89 -0.44
C LEU A 42 13.42 2.38 -0.12
N LEU A 43 12.22 2.79 0.29
CA LEU A 43 11.93 4.19 0.61
C LEU A 43 12.72 4.66 1.85
N ARG A 44 12.80 3.83 2.89
CA ARG A 44 13.62 4.11 4.09
C ARG A 44 15.10 4.19 3.78
N ASP A 45 15.61 3.26 3.00
CA ASP A 45 17.02 3.23 2.56
C ASP A 45 17.37 4.50 1.74
N SER A 46 16.36 5.13 1.13
CA SER A 46 16.47 6.39 0.39
C SER A 46 16.23 7.65 1.25
N GLY A 47 16.14 7.51 2.58
CA GLY A 47 15.97 8.60 3.53
C GLY A 47 14.54 9.15 3.65
N ILE A 48 13.53 8.40 3.18
CA ILE A 48 12.13 8.81 3.23
C ILE A 48 11.46 8.19 4.47
N THR A 49 10.82 9.02 5.29
CA THR A 49 10.02 8.54 6.43
C THR A 49 8.80 7.77 5.92
N VAL A 50 8.63 6.56 6.42
CA VAL A 50 7.53 5.65 6.05
C VAL A 50 6.98 5.01 7.31
N ILE A 51 5.65 5.04 7.43
CA ILE A 51 4.90 4.29 8.43
C ILE A 51 4.60 2.91 7.84
N ASP A 52 4.92 1.84 8.59
CA ASP A 52 4.58 0.49 8.14
C ASP A 52 3.06 0.29 8.19
N VAL A 53 2.51 -0.45 7.22
CA VAL A 53 1.10 -0.84 7.25
C VAL A 53 0.76 -1.60 8.55
N SER A 54 1.67 -2.43 9.08
CA SER A 54 1.47 -3.13 10.35
C SER A 54 1.38 -2.18 11.55
N GLU A 55 2.14 -1.09 11.55
CA GLU A 55 2.05 -0.02 12.55
C GLU A 55 0.71 0.72 12.45
N HIS A 56 0.30 1.06 11.22
CA HIS A 56 -0.99 1.72 10.95
C HIS A 56 -2.19 0.86 11.36
N THR A 57 -2.14 -0.45 11.06
CA THR A 57 -3.24 -1.37 11.41
C THR A 57 -3.21 -1.78 12.87
N GLY A 58 -2.02 -1.91 13.45
CA GLY A 58 -1.77 -2.57 14.74
C GLY A 58 -1.73 -4.09 14.64
N GLN A 59 -1.69 -4.65 13.42
CA GLN A 59 -1.65 -6.09 13.19
C GLN A 59 -0.26 -6.51 12.70
N GLU A 60 0.33 -7.51 13.35
CA GLU A 60 1.58 -8.12 12.92
C GLU A 60 1.46 -8.79 11.55
N GLU A 61 2.56 -8.84 10.81
CA GLU A 61 2.60 -9.53 9.53
C GLU A 61 2.54 -11.05 9.76
N ILE A 62 1.54 -11.69 9.18
CA ILE A 62 1.31 -13.14 9.27
C ILE A 62 1.27 -13.77 7.88
N MET A 63 1.42 -15.10 7.81
CA MET A 63 1.34 -15.88 6.56
C MET A 63 2.29 -15.38 5.45
N GLY A 64 3.51 -14.98 5.83
CA GLY A 64 4.49 -14.44 4.87
C GLY A 64 4.05 -13.16 4.17
N GLY A 65 3.16 -12.38 4.79
CA GLY A 65 2.70 -11.11 4.25
C GLY A 65 1.49 -11.18 3.32
N ARG A 66 0.90 -12.36 3.12
CA ARG A 66 -0.23 -12.56 2.20
C ARG A 66 -1.49 -11.75 2.53
N VAL A 67 -1.67 -11.39 3.80
CA VAL A 67 -2.90 -10.71 4.29
C VAL A 67 -2.61 -9.37 4.95
N LYS A 68 -1.42 -8.80 4.75
CA LYS A 68 -0.96 -7.61 5.50
C LYS A 68 -1.73 -6.33 5.20
N THR A 69 -2.33 -6.19 4.01
CA THR A 69 -3.15 -5.02 3.64
C THR A 69 -4.65 -5.26 3.77
N LEU A 70 -5.08 -6.52 3.95
CA LEU A 70 -6.49 -6.93 4.03
C LEU A 70 -7.09 -6.61 5.40
N HIS A 71 -7.12 -5.33 5.76
CA HIS A 71 -7.51 -4.85 7.07
C HIS A 71 -8.50 -3.65 6.98
N PRO A 72 -9.52 -3.56 7.86
CA PRO A 72 -10.48 -2.46 7.85
C PRO A 72 -9.86 -1.05 7.95
N LYS A 73 -8.77 -0.88 8.69
CA LYS A 73 -8.07 0.43 8.74
C LYS A 73 -7.37 0.84 7.44
N VAL A 74 -7.11 -0.11 6.54
CA VAL A 74 -6.57 0.18 5.20
C VAL A 74 -7.75 0.43 4.25
N HIS A 75 -8.62 -0.57 4.05
CA HIS A 75 -9.72 -0.45 3.09
C HIS A 75 -10.77 0.59 3.52
N GLY A 76 -11.06 0.75 4.80
CA GLY A 76 -11.92 1.82 5.29
C GLY A 76 -11.31 3.21 5.11
N GLY A 77 -9.98 3.33 5.15
CA GLY A 77 -9.28 4.57 4.82
C GLY A 77 -9.41 4.95 3.35
N ILE A 78 -9.44 3.95 2.45
CA ILE A 78 -9.59 4.10 1.00
C ILE A 78 -11.06 4.33 0.61
N LEU A 79 -11.98 3.52 1.15
CA LEU A 79 -13.39 3.45 0.73
C LEU A 79 -14.30 4.42 1.50
N GLY A 80 -13.84 4.96 2.64
CA GLY A 80 -14.64 5.82 3.51
C GLY A 80 -15.10 7.10 2.80
N ARG A 81 -16.41 7.30 2.69
CA ARG A 81 -16.98 8.51 2.09
C ARG A 81 -16.98 9.61 3.14
N ARG A 82 -16.06 10.56 3.04
CA ARG A 82 -15.78 11.51 4.13
C ARG A 82 -16.94 12.44 4.51
N ASP A 83 -17.96 12.57 3.67
CA ASP A 83 -19.16 13.36 3.97
C ASP A 83 -20.27 12.54 4.64
N ILE A 84 -20.11 11.20 4.70
CA ILE A 84 -21.14 10.27 5.17
C ILE A 84 -20.61 9.39 6.31
N ASP A 85 -19.41 8.86 6.17
CA ASP A 85 -18.84 7.82 7.02
C ASP A 85 -17.83 8.38 8.05
N GLN A 86 -17.65 9.70 8.14
CA GLN A 86 -16.63 10.32 8.99
C GLN A 86 -16.75 9.93 10.48
N THR A 87 -17.97 9.89 11.01
CA THR A 87 -18.23 9.52 12.41
C THR A 87 -17.77 8.10 12.68
N VAL A 88 -18.19 7.12 11.88
CA VAL A 88 -17.80 5.72 12.07
C VAL A 88 -16.30 5.50 11.84
N MET A 89 -15.70 6.22 10.88
CA MET A 89 -14.24 6.17 10.68
C MET A 89 -13.49 6.66 11.92
N GLN A 90 -13.93 7.76 12.54
CA GLN A 90 -13.32 8.27 13.77
C GLN A 90 -13.50 7.30 14.94
N GLU A 91 -14.71 6.78 15.16
CA GLU A 91 -15.01 5.82 16.23
C GLU A 91 -14.17 4.54 16.13
N GLN A 92 -13.87 4.10 14.90
CA GLN A 92 -13.07 2.90 14.63
C GLN A 92 -11.57 3.19 14.43
N ASN A 93 -11.12 4.42 14.64
CA ASN A 93 -9.73 4.85 14.43
C ASN A 93 -9.22 4.55 13.01
N ILE A 94 -10.06 4.79 12.00
CA ILE A 94 -9.75 4.62 10.58
C ILE A 94 -9.34 5.99 10.03
N ALA A 95 -8.05 6.18 9.81
CA ALA A 95 -7.55 7.39 9.18
C ALA A 95 -7.76 7.31 7.64
N PRO A 96 -8.17 8.41 7.00
CA PRO A 96 -8.38 8.44 5.56
C PRO A 96 -7.07 8.25 4.77
N ILE A 97 -7.16 7.59 3.63
CA ILE A 97 -6.09 7.44 2.63
C ILE A 97 -6.55 8.18 1.37
N ASP A 98 -5.78 9.18 0.92
CA ASP A 98 -6.15 10.06 -0.19
C ASP A 98 -5.60 9.58 -1.54
N MET A 99 -4.51 8.80 -1.49
CA MET A 99 -3.81 8.32 -2.67
C MET A 99 -3.38 6.87 -2.46
N VAL A 100 -3.60 6.04 -3.48
CA VAL A 100 -3.11 4.67 -3.54
C VAL A 100 -2.21 4.54 -4.77
N VAL A 101 -0.98 4.09 -4.54
CA VAL A 101 0.03 3.85 -5.57
C VAL A 101 0.41 2.38 -5.52
N VAL A 102 -0.15 1.62 -6.45
CA VAL A 102 -0.02 0.17 -6.51
C VAL A 102 0.28 -0.27 -7.94
N ASN A 103 1.17 -1.25 -8.07
CA ASN A 103 1.28 -2.07 -9.27
C ASN A 103 1.48 -3.52 -8.83
N LEU A 104 0.97 -4.43 -9.65
CA LEU A 104 0.82 -5.83 -9.29
C LEU A 104 2.10 -6.61 -9.56
N TYR A 105 2.19 -7.81 -8.98
CA TYR A 105 3.24 -8.75 -9.36
C TYR A 105 3.16 -9.05 -10.86
N PRO A 106 4.32 -9.16 -11.55
CA PRO A 106 4.36 -9.36 -13.00
C PRO A 106 4.00 -10.81 -13.37
N PHE A 107 2.75 -11.20 -13.09
CA PHE A 107 2.28 -12.58 -13.23
C PHE A 107 2.48 -13.14 -14.63
N ALA A 108 2.15 -12.34 -15.67
CA ALA A 108 2.34 -12.73 -17.06
C ALA A 108 3.82 -13.03 -17.39
N GLU A 109 4.75 -12.24 -16.87
CA GLU A 109 6.18 -12.48 -17.03
C GLU A 109 6.64 -13.71 -16.26
N THR A 110 6.10 -13.92 -15.05
CA THR A 110 6.41 -15.11 -14.24
C THR A 110 6.02 -16.39 -14.97
N VAL A 111 4.79 -16.50 -15.47
CA VAL A 111 4.32 -17.72 -16.15
C VAL A 111 4.95 -17.93 -17.53
N ALA A 112 5.52 -16.88 -18.13
CA ALA A 112 6.26 -16.97 -19.39
C ALA A 112 7.71 -17.48 -19.21
N LYS A 113 8.24 -17.52 -17.99
CA LYS A 113 9.61 -18.02 -17.73
C LYS A 113 9.70 -19.51 -18.01
N GLU A 114 10.75 -19.89 -18.73
CA GLU A 114 11.07 -21.31 -18.94
C GLU A 114 11.30 -22.00 -17.59
N GLY A 115 10.63 -23.14 -17.38
CA GLY A 115 10.70 -23.88 -16.12
C GLY A 115 9.79 -23.37 -15.00
N CYS A 116 8.91 -22.38 -15.25
CA CYS A 116 7.91 -21.97 -14.27
C CYS A 116 7.02 -23.15 -13.87
N THR A 117 6.96 -23.43 -12.56
CA THR A 117 6.07 -24.45 -12.00
C THR A 117 4.69 -23.87 -11.72
N LEU A 118 3.72 -24.75 -11.45
CA LEU A 118 2.40 -24.32 -10.96
C LEU A 118 2.50 -23.62 -9.60
N GLU A 119 3.40 -24.06 -8.73
CA GLU A 119 3.65 -23.45 -7.42
C GLU A 119 4.18 -22.03 -7.59
N ASP A 120 5.16 -21.81 -8.49
CA ASP A 120 5.68 -20.47 -8.79
C ASP A 120 4.57 -19.54 -9.29
N ALA A 121 3.69 -20.04 -10.15
CA ALA A 121 2.54 -19.27 -10.63
C ALA A 121 1.61 -18.90 -9.46
N ILE A 122 1.23 -19.87 -8.62
CA ILE A 122 0.34 -19.64 -7.47
C ILE A 122 0.92 -18.61 -6.49
N GLU A 123 2.22 -18.67 -6.20
CA GLU A 123 2.88 -17.70 -5.30
C GLU A 123 2.90 -16.27 -5.85
N ASN A 124 2.79 -16.11 -7.17
CA ASN A 124 2.81 -14.79 -7.83
C ASN A 124 1.41 -14.21 -8.09
N ILE A 125 0.35 -14.85 -7.60
CA ILE A 125 -1.01 -14.27 -7.63
C ILE A 125 -1.12 -13.21 -6.53
N ASP A 126 -1.25 -11.94 -6.93
CA ASP A 126 -1.39 -10.83 -6.00
C ASP A 126 -2.84 -10.70 -5.52
N ILE A 127 -3.06 -10.88 -4.20
CA ILE A 127 -4.37 -10.72 -3.56
C ILE A 127 -4.52 -9.31 -2.99
N GLY A 128 -3.51 -8.86 -2.23
CA GLY A 128 -3.58 -7.62 -1.47
C GLY A 128 -3.41 -6.37 -2.32
N GLY A 129 -2.67 -6.43 -3.43
CA GLY A 129 -2.51 -5.33 -4.38
C GLY A 129 -3.70 -5.17 -5.33
N LEU A 130 -4.47 -6.24 -5.55
CA LEU A 130 -5.69 -6.21 -6.37
C LEU A 130 -6.88 -5.60 -5.62
N THR A 131 -6.93 -5.76 -4.29
CA THR A 131 -8.04 -5.34 -3.43
C THR A 131 -7.86 -3.90 -2.96
#